data_AF-A0A830F9Y5-F1
#
_entry.id   AF-A0A830F9Y5-F1
#
_cell.length_a   1.000
_cell.length_b   1.000
_cell.length_c   1.000
_cell.angle_alpha   90.00
_cell.angle_beta   90.00
_cell.angle_gamma   90.00
#
_symmetry.space_group_name_H-M   'P 1'
#
loop_
_entity.id
_entity.type
_entity.pdbx_description
1 polymer ?
#
loop_
_entity_poly.entity_id
_entity_poly.type
_entity_poly.pdbx_seq_one_letter_code
_entity_poly.pdbx_strand_id
1 'polypeptide(L)' 'MRSARPGVGVTEDARLTEFEGEVSTPSPPAATYAFDPTGAPCEACGDRVPRRFRDENGLVCGDCKQWRV' A
#
# COMPACT_ATOMS: atom_id res chain seq x y z
N MET A 1 -24.57 -50.31 -3.89
CA MET A 1 -25.30 -49.03 -3.90
C MET A 1 -24.31 -47.87 -3.88
N ARG A 2 -24.15 -47.14 -4.98
CA ARG A 2 -23.40 -45.86 -5.02
C ARG A 2 -24.43 -44.81 -5.43
N SER A 3 -24.93 -44.04 -4.48
CA SER A 3 -25.95 -43.03 -4.78
C SER A 3 -25.30 -41.83 -5.47
N ALA A 4 -25.78 -41.50 -6.67
CA ALA A 4 -25.44 -40.27 -7.37
C ALA A 4 -26.05 -39.07 -6.62
N ARG A 5 -25.26 -38.02 -6.36
CA ARG A 5 -25.79 -36.75 -5.84
C ARG A 5 -26.46 -36.01 -7.01
N PRO A 6 -27.68 -35.48 -6.88
CA PRO A 6 -28.29 -34.73 -7.95
C PRO A 6 -27.45 -33.47 -8.22
N GLY A 7 -27.04 -33.31 -9.48
CA GLY A 7 -26.34 -32.12 -9.94
C GLY A 7 -27.26 -30.91 -9.80
N VAL A 8 -26.85 -29.94 -8.98
CA VAL A 8 -27.47 -28.63 -8.96
C VAL A 8 -27.22 -28.00 -10.32
N GLY A 9 -28.27 -27.88 -11.12
CA GLY A 9 -28.22 -27.14 -12.38
C GLY A 9 -28.24 -25.66 -12.07
N VAL A 10 -27.07 -25.02 -12.06
CA VAL A 10 -27.02 -23.56 -12.24
C VAL A 10 -27.28 -23.31 -13.71
N THR A 11 -28.42 -22.70 -14.01
CA THR A 11 -28.71 -22.18 -15.33
C THR A 11 -27.83 -20.95 -15.56
N GLU A 12 -27.31 -20.83 -16.78
CA GLU A 12 -26.44 -19.76 -17.27
C GLU A 12 -27.18 -18.40 -17.42
N ASP A 13 -28.25 -18.21 -16.62
CA ASP A 13 -29.13 -17.04 -16.60
C ASP A 13 -29.15 -16.35 -15.21
N ALA A 14 -28.27 -16.75 -14.29
CA ALA A 14 -27.88 -15.89 -13.15
C ALA A 14 -26.85 -14.84 -13.63
N ARG A 15 -27.19 -14.14 -14.71
CA ARG A 15 -26.36 -13.10 -15.30
C ARG A 15 -26.35 -11.93 -14.33
N LEU A 16 -25.21 -11.83 -13.65
CA LEU A 16 -24.71 -10.72 -12.86
C LEU A 16 -25.42 -9.42 -13.29
N THR A 17 -26.39 -8.97 -12.49
CA THR A 17 -26.84 -7.58 -12.60
C THR A 17 -25.59 -6.75 -12.38
N GLU A 18 -25.17 -6.02 -13.41
CA GLU A 18 -23.93 -5.25 -13.37
C GLU A 18 -23.97 -4.34 -12.16
N PHE A 19 -23.05 -4.54 -11.24
CA PHE A 19 -22.88 -3.62 -10.13
C PHE A 19 -22.19 -2.40 -10.73
N GLU A 20 -22.99 -1.48 -11.26
CA GLU A 20 -22.56 -0.14 -11.68
C GLU A 20 -22.24 0.68 -10.42
N GLY A 21 -21.26 0.22 -9.67
CA GLY A 21 -20.59 0.98 -8.64
C GLY A 21 -19.47 1.76 -9.31
N GLU A 22 -19.52 3.09 -9.23
CA GLU A 22 -18.39 3.92 -9.63
C GLU A 22 -17.14 3.47 -8.84
N VAL A 23 -16.21 2.82 -9.55
CA VAL A 23 -14.92 2.42 -8.97
C VAL A 23 -14.09 3.68 -8.84
N SER A 24 -14.24 4.34 -7.70
CA SER A 24 -13.34 5.42 -7.31
C SER A 24 -12.00 4.83 -6.91
N THR A 25 -10.94 5.15 -7.67
CA THR A 25 -9.57 4.81 -7.28
C THR A 25 -9.15 5.68 -6.10
N PRO A 26 -8.85 5.12 -4.92
CA PRO A 26 -8.37 5.93 -3.81
C PRO A 26 -7.02 6.55 -4.17
N SER A 27 -6.76 7.76 -3.65
CA SER A 27 -5.44 8.37 -3.78
C SER A 27 -4.39 7.45 -3.15
N PRO A 28 -3.23 7.25 -3.81
CA PRO A 28 -2.15 6.48 -3.22
C PRO A 28 -1.70 7.10 -1.90
N PRO A 29 -1.30 6.27 -0.92
CA PRO A 29 -0.80 6.78 0.34
C PRO A 29 0.50 7.57 0.12
N ALA A 30 0.69 8.63 0.91
CA ALA A 30 1.96 9.34 0.92
C ALA A 30 3.09 8.38 1.33
N ALA A 31 4.22 8.45 0.63
CA ALA A 31 5.39 7.66 0.96
C ALA A 31 5.92 8.05 2.36
N THR A 32 6.20 7.03 3.18
CA THR A 32 6.72 7.22 4.55
C THR A 32 8.23 7.40 4.61
N TYR A 33 8.92 7.09 3.51
CA TYR A 33 10.37 7.22 3.36
C TYR A 33 10.73 7.59 1.92
N ALA A 34 11.93 8.14 1.76
CA ALA A 34 12.56 8.37 0.46
C ALA A 34 13.91 7.64 0.42
N PHE A 35 14.22 7.08 -0.75
CA PHE A 35 15.52 6.45 -1.01
C PHE A 35 16.19 7.12 -2.21
N ASP A 36 17.46 7.47 -2.04
CA ASP A 36 18.32 8.01 -3.11
C ASP A 36 19.67 7.28 -3.08
N PRO A 37 20.12 6.65 -4.18
CA PRO A 37 21.36 5.88 -4.20
C PRO A 37 22.61 6.75 -4.03
N THR A 38 22.55 8.04 -4.34
CA THR A 38 23.65 8.99 -4.13
C THR A 38 23.63 9.61 -2.73
N GLY A 39 22.56 9.36 -1.99
CA GLY A 39 22.31 9.96 -0.68
C GLY A 39 21.88 11.41 -0.80
N ALA A 40 21.02 11.80 0.13
CA ALA A 40 20.52 13.16 0.23
C ALA A 40 20.58 13.62 1.70
N PRO A 41 20.70 14.95 1.94
CA PRO A 41 20.93 15.46 3.28
C PRO A 41 19.73 15.17 4.19
N CYS A 42 20.04 14.76 5.42
CA CYS A 42 19.12 14.73 6.54
C CYS A 42 18.78 16.16 6.94
N GLU A 43 17.49 16.47 7.10
CA GLU A 43 17.07 17.84 7.47
C GLU A 43 17.35 18.18 8.95
N ALA A 44 17.73 17.21 9.77
CA ALA A 44 18.10 17.43 11.17
C ALA A 44 19.63 17.57 11.39
N CYS A 45 20.43 16.62 10.91
CA CYS A 45 21.89 16.61 11.12
C CYS A 45 22.72 17.05 9.90
N GLY A 46 22.12 17.11 8.71
CA GLY A 46 22.82 17.44 7.46
C GLY A 46 23.54 16.27 6.79
N ASP A 47 23.69 15.11 7.45
CA ASP A 47 24.38 13.95 6.86
C ASP A 47 23.68 13.45 5.60
N ARG A 48 24.48 13.12 4.57
CA ARG A 48 23.96 12.45 3.37
C ARG A 48 23.76 10.97 3.67
N VAL A 49 22.50 10.55 3.66
CA VAL A 49 22.12 9.15 3.82
C VAL A 49 21.28 8.69 2.64
N PRO A 50 21.40 7.42 2.22
CA PRO A 50 20.64 6.90 1.10
C PRO A 50 19.16 6.74 1.43
N ARG A 51 18.79 6.59 2.70
CA ARG A 51 17.40 6.40 3.14
C ARG A 51 17.05 7.44 4.19
N ARG A 52 15.96 8.16 3.96
CA ARG A 52 15.40 9.17 4.87
C ARG A 52 13.94 8.88 5.14
N PHE A 53 13.46 9.24 6.31
CA PHE A 53 12.14 8.95 6.81
C PHE A 53 11.38 10.23 7.09
N ARG A 54 10.07 10.20 6.88
CA ARG A 54 9.21 11.33 7.21
C ARG A 54 9.14 11.53 8.72
N ASP A 55 9.35 12.77 9.12
CA ASP A 55 9.28 13.31 10.47
C ASP A 55 8.52 14.65 10.44
N GLU A 56 8.29 15.28 11.59
CA GLU A 56 7.54 16.53 11.68
C GLU A 56 8.22 17.69 10.93
N ASN A 57 9.56 17.67 10.89
CA ASN A 57 10.38 18.70 10.25
C ASN A 57 10.79 18.36 8.81
N GLY A 58 10.35 17.22 8.26
CA GLY A 58 10.67 16.79 6.89
C GLY A 58 11.30 15.40 6.79
N LEU A 59 12.32 15.23 5.95
CA LEU A 59 12.98 13.93 5.72
C LEU A 59 14.29 13.80 6.50
N VAL A 60 14.29 12.96 7.54
CA VAL A 60 15.41 12.75 8.46
C VAL A 60 16.05 11.37 8.30
N CYS A 61 17.31 11.20 8.70
CA CYS A 61 17.97 9.90 8.71
C CYS A 61 17.35 8.94 9.76
N GLY A 62 17.72 7.66 9.69
CA GLY A 62 17.24 6.65 10.64
C GLY A 62 17.62 6.95 12.10
N ASP A 63 18.77 7.58 12.32
CA ASP A 63 19.26 7.94 13.65
C ASP A 63 18.56 9.17 14.23
N CYS A 64 18.26 10.18 13.42
CA CYS A 64 17.55 11.37 13.86
C CYS A 64 16.04 11.17 14.03
N LYS A 65 15.47 10.10 13.47
CA LYS A 65 14.04 9.87 13.56
C LYS A 65 13.64 9.48 14.99
N GLN A 66 12.61 10.12 15.51
CA GLN A 66 12.03 9.82 16.81
C GLN A 66 11.15 8.56 16.75
N TRP A 67 11.79 7.39 16.73
CA TRP A 67 11.07 6.12 16.74
C TRP A 67 10.33 5.95 18.07
N ARG A 68 9.00 5.88 18.00
CA ARG A 68 8.17 5.46 19.13
C ARG A 68 8.33 3.94 19.26
N VAL A 69 8.72 3.48 20.44
CA VAL A 69 8.79 2.06 20.82
C VAL A 69 7.42 1.48 21.13
#